data_AF-A0A8S3HK54-F1
#
_entry.id   AF-A0A8S3HK54-F1
#
_cell.length_a   1.000
_cell.length_b   1.000
_cell.length_c   1.000
_cell.angle_alpha   90.00
_cell.angle_beta   90.00
_cell.angle_gamma   90.00
#
_symmetry.space_group_name_H-M   'P 1'
#
loop_
_entity.id
_entity.type
_entity.pdbx_description
1 polymer ?
#
loop_
_entity_poly.entity_id
_entity_poly.type
_entity_poly.pdbx_seq_one_letter_code
_entity_poly.pdbx_strand_id
1 'polypeptide(L)'
;ASGCGKSCLQNILAYRKDPYGVSGEEFIDGYSPGSSYKYVVGYVVQDDIISGTLTVKETLMFSANVHLSDDISNDERKQRVAKVMQDLELEVCADTKVGTEFLRGVSGGERKRICIGFDASTARNVMECLKQLSAVGRKIFV
;
A
#
# COMPACT_ATOMS: atom_id res chain seq x y z
N ALA A 1 19.35 14.76 0.07
CA ALA A 1 20.52 13.92 0.38
C ALA A 1 20.06 12.47 0.55
N SER A 2 20.52 11.55 -0.29
CA SER A 2 20.31 10.11 -0.08
C SER A 2 21.28 9.66 1.01
N GLY A 3 20.81 8.94 2.03
CA GLY A 3 21.65 8.47 3.16
C GLY A 3 21.53 9.23 4.49
N CYS A 4 20.65 10.23 4.61
CA CYS A 4 20.43 10.94 5.88
C CYS A 4 19.66 10.14 6.95
N GLY A 5 19.36 8.86 6.70
CA GLY A 5 18.63 8.01 7.65
C GLY A 5 17.10 8.14 7.61
N LYS A 6 16.51 8.79 6.60
CA LYS A 6 15.03 8.92 6.46
C LYS A 6 14.31 7.57 6.57
N SER A 7 14.76 6.56 5.83
CA SER A 7 14.18 5.22 5.90
C SER A 7 14.51 4.50 7.21
N CYS A 8 15.62 4.86 7.88
CA CYS A 8 15.96 4.31 9.19
C CYS A 8 15.00 4.84 10.27
N LEU A 9 14.76 6.15 10.29
CA LEU A 9 13.80 6.80 11.19
C LEU A 9 12.37 6.26 10.97
N GLN A 10 11.96 6.13 9.71
CA GLN A 10 10.65 5.58 9.37
C GLN A 10 10.46 4.14 9.86
N ASN A 11 11.49 3.29 9.75
CA ASN A 11 11.44 1.92 10.26
C ASN A 11 11.42 1.85 11.80
N ILE A 12 12.07 2.79 12.48
CA ILE A 12 12.03 2.89 13.95
C ILE A 12 10.62 3.30 14.40
N LEU A 13 10.03 4.34 13.80
CA LEU A 13 8.66 4.80 14.11
C LEU A 13 7.58 3.76 13.76
N ALA A 14 7.86 2.88 12.80
CA ALA A 14 6.99 1.76 12.46
C ALA A 14 7.22 0.51 13.34
N TYR A 15 8.08 0.58 14.36
CA TYR A 15 8.47 -0.53 15.24
C TYR A 15 9.01 -1.77 14.50
N ARG A 16 9.66 -1.58 13.33
CA ARG A 16 10.21 -2.67 12.49
C ARG A 16 11.69 -2.97 12.75
N LYS A 17 12.37 -2.11 13.52
CA LYS A 17 13.77 -2.29 13.91
C LYS A 17 13.88 -2.43 15.43
N ASP A 18 14.88 -3.19 15.87
CA ASP A 18 15.24 -3.28 17.28
C ASP A 18 15.55 -1.85 17.81
N PRO A 19 14.93 -1.41 18.91
CA PRO A 19 15.20 -0.12 19.51
C PRO A 19 16.61 0.01 20.11
N TYR A 20 17.45 -1.03 20.04
CA TYR A 20 18.83 -0.97 20.53
C TYR A 20 19.60 0.20 19.90
N GLY A 21 20.00 1.17 20.74
CA GLY A 21 20.71 2.37 20.32
C GLY A 21 19.81 3.54 19.87
N VAL A 22 18.49 3.44 20.03
CA VAL A 22 17.53 4.53 19.80
C VAL A 22 17.26 5.26 21.12
N SER A 23 17.32 6.59 21.10
CA SER A 23 16.97 7.46 22.23
C SER A 23 16.12 8.64 21.75
N GLY A 24 15.22 9.12 22.62
CA GLY A 24 14.30 10.20 22.31
C GLY A 24 12.93 9.98 22.95
N GLU A 25 12.05 10.96 22.79
CA GLU A 25 10.64 10.88 23.20
C GLU A 25 9.76 10.81 21.96
N GLU A 26 8.79 9.91 21.96
CA GLU A 26 7.78 9.79 20.92
C GLU A 26 6.39 10.14 21.46
N PHE A 27 5.64 10.90 20.67
CA PHE A 27 4.26 11.28 20.99
C PHE A 27 3.38 11.09 19.76
N ILE A 28 2.25 10.43 19.93
CA ILE A 28 1.19 10.33 18.93
C ILE A 28 0.00 11.08 19.49
N ASP A 29 -0.43 12.14 18.78
CA ASP A 29 -1.48 13.07 19.24
C ASP A 29 -1.24 13.65 20.65
N GLY A 30 0.03 13.85 21.01
CA GLY A 30 0.44 14.39 22.32
C GLY A 30 0.53 13.35 23.45
N TYR A 31 0.24 12.08 23.19
CA TYR A 31 0.35 11.00 24.16
C TYR A 31 1.54 10.10 23.88
N SER A 32 2.21 9.62 24.93
CA SER A 32 3.24 8.60 24.81
C SER A 32 2.60 7.29 24.35
N PRO A 33 2.96 6.75 23.17
CA PRO A 33 2.37 5.54 22.63
C PRO A 33 2.76 4.33 23.49
N GLY A 34 1.76 3.61 24.00
CA GLY A 34 1.98 2.35 24.71
C GLY A 34 2.41 1.22 23.76
N SER A 35 2.82 0.08 24.33
CA SER A 35 3.28 -1.11 23.57
C SER A 35 2.25 -1.69 22.58
N SER A 36 0.98 -1.31 22.71
CA SER A 36 -0.11 -1.68 21.82
C SER A 36 -0.13 -0.90 20.49
N TYR A 37 0.55 0.25 20.40
CA TYR A 37 0.49 1.12 19.21
C TYR A 37 1.09 0.49 17.96
N LYS A 38 2.01 -0.46 18.13
CA LYS A 38 2.56 -1.28 17.02
C LYS A 38 1.49 -2.03 16.22
N TYR A 39 0.30 -2.24 16.79
CA TYR A 39 -0.83 -2.90 16.11
C TYR A 39 -1.78 -1.91 15.42
N VAL A 40 -1.59 -0.61 15.62
CA VAL A 40 -2.46 0.46 15.10
C VAL A 40 -1.79 1.20 13.94
N VAL A 41 -0.45 1.24 13.91
CA VAL A 41 0.32 1.92 12.85
C VAL A 41 0.48 1.00 11.62
N GLY A 42 0.03 1.47 10.46
CA GLY A 42 0.32 0.86 9.16
C GLY A 42 1.56 1.48 8.51
N TYR A 43 2.51 0.67 8.04
CA TYR A 43 3.71 1.13 7.35
C TYR A 43 3.81 0.52 5.95
N VAL A 44 3.74 1.39 4.93
CA VAL A 44 3.95 1.00 3.53
C VAL A 44 5.45 1.03 3.25
N VAL A 45 6.01 -0.11 2.84
CA VAL A 45 7.44 -0.24 2.50
C VAL A 45 7.75 0.50 1.20
N GLN A 46 9.00 0.95 1.03
CA GLN A 46 9.41 1.66 -0.19
C GLN A 46 9.65 0.72 -1.39
N ASP A 47 9.92 -0.56 -1.13
CA ASP A 47 10.09 -1.58 -2.17
C ASP A 47 8.93 -2.58 -2.08
N ASP A 48 7.99 -2.41 -3.01
CA ASP A 48 6.90 -3.36 -3.18
C ASP A 48 7.32 -4.45 -4.15
N ILE A 49 7.39 -5.69 -3.65
CA ILE A 49 7.70 -6.89 -4.44
C ILE A 49 6.43 -7.28 -5.20
N ILE A 50 6.07 -6.48 -6.19
CA ILE A 50 5.01 -6.82 -7.14
C ILE A 50 5.63 -7.58 -8.30
N SER A 51 5.00 -8.69 -8.69
CA SER A 51 5.46 -9.46 -9.84
C SER A 51 5.38 -8.61 -11.11
N GLY A 52 6.54 -8.23 -11.66
CA GLY A 52 6.62 -7.44 -12.88
C GLY A 52 6.15 -8.17 -14.15
N THR A 53 5.90 -9.48 -14.07
CA THR A 53 5.45 -10.31 -15.21
C THR A 53 3.94 -10.32 -15.38
N LEU A 54 3.19 -10.02 -14.31
CA LEU A 54 1.73 -9.94 -14.30
C LEU A 54 1.24 -8.57 -14.79
N THR A 55 0.02 -8.53 -15.31
CA THR A 55 -0.70 -7.29 -15.58
C THR A 55 -1.17 -6.62 -14.28
N VAL A 56 -1.53 -5.34 -14.35
CA VAL A 56 -2.10 -4.60 -13.21
C VAL A 56 -3.34 -5.31 -12.66
N LYS A 57 -4.25 -5.72 -13.55
CA LYS A 57 -5.47 -6.43 -13.18
C LYS A 57 -5.20 -7.78 -12.56
N GLU A 58 -4.30 -8.57 -13.14
CA GLU A 58 -3.90 -9.88 -12.58
C GLU A 58 -3.26 -9.73 -11.20
N THR A 59 -2.42 -8.71 -11.02
CA THR A 59 -1.78 -8.38 -9.74
C THR A 59 -2.81 -8.11 -8.64
N LEU A 60 -3.80 -7.25 -8.92
CA LEU A 60 -4.84 -6.90 -7.95
C LEU A 60 -5.80 -8.07 -7.70
N MET A 61 -6.16 -8.82 -8.73
CA MET A 61 -6.96 -10.05 -8.60
C MET A 61 -6.24 -11.11 -7.79
N PHE A 62 -4.93 -11.27 -7.97
CA PHE A 62 -4.11 -12.18 -7.18
C PHE A 62 -4.13 -11.79 -5.69
N SER A 63 -3.94 -10.51 -5.39
CA SER A 63 -4.05 -10.01 -4.01
C SER A 63 -5.41 -10.32 -3.40
N ALA A 64 -6.49 -10.01 -4.13
CA ALA A 64 -7.86 -10.26 -3.70
C ALA A 64 -8.11 -11.75 -3.45
N ASN A 65 -7.63 -12.64 -4.33
CA ASN A 65 -7.81 -14.08 -4.18
C ASN A 65 -7.03 -14.67 -2.99
N VAL A 66 -5.87 -14.11 -2.66
CA VAL A 66 -5.03 -14.61 -1.55
C VAL A 66 -5.56 -14.14 -0.19
N HIS A 67 -6.08 -12.91 -0.10
CA HIS A 67 -6.37 -12.30 1.19
C HIS A 67 -7.87 -12.19 1.53
N LEU A 68 -8.78 -12.29 0.55
CA LEU A 68 -10.22 -12.27 0.82
C LEU A 68 -10.71 -13.66 1.21
N SER A 69 -11.62 -13.73 2.21
CA SER A 69 -12.27 -14.99 2.62
C SER A 69 -12.90 -15.72 1.43
N ASP A 70 -12.95 -17.05 1.50
CA ASP A 70 -13.59 -17.91 0.50
C ASP A 70 -15.12 -17.78 0.48
N ASP A 71 -15.72 -17.22 1.52
CA ASP A 71 -17.14 -16.87 1.56
C ASP A 71 -17.50 -15.74 0.57
N ILE A 72 -16.50 -15.02 0.06
CA ILE A 72 -16.70 -13.95 -0.90
C ILE A 72 -16.75 -14.54 -2.31
N SER A 73 -17.88 -14.32 -3.00
CA SER A 73 -18.06 -14.80 -4.36
C SER A 73 -17.02 -14.20 -5.32
N ASN A 74 -16.68 -14.95 -6.38
CA ASN A 74 -15.76 -14.45 -7.40
C ASN A 74 -16.24 -13.16 -8.06
N ASP A 75 -17.54 -12.94 -8.16
CA ASP A 75 -18.08 -11.70 -8.75
C ASP A 75 -17.94 -10.51 -7.79
N GLU A 76 -18.16 -10.72 -6.49
CA GLU A 76 -17.88 -9.70 -5.46
C GLU A 76 -16.37 -9.36 -5.41
N ARG A 77 -15.48 -10.37 -5.53
CA ARG A 77 -14.03 -10.14 -5.64
C ARG A 77 -13.67 -9.25 -6.84
N LYS A 78 -14.22 -9.58 -8.03
CA LYS A 78 -14.00 -8.77 -9.25
C LYS A 78 -14.52 -7.35 -9.10
N GLN A 79 -15.70 -7.16 -8.49
CA GLN A 79 -16.28 -5.84 -8.27
C GLN A 79 -15.40 -4.98 -7.36
N ARG A 80 -14.83 -5.56 -6.28
CA ARG A 80 -13.89 -4.84 -5.41
C ARG A 80 -12.63 -4.43 -6.14
N VAL A 81 -12.04 -5.33 -6.93
CA VAL A 81 -10.83 -5.02 -7.71
C VAL A 81 -11.13 -3.95 -8.77
N ALA A 82 -12.27 -4.03 -9.45
CA ALA A 82 -12.69 -3.00 -10.40
C ALA A 82 -12.83 -1.62 -9.74
N LYS A 83 -13.43 -1.57 -8.55
CA LYS A 83 -13.56 -0.33 -7.77
C LYS A 83 -12.20 0.24 -7.36
N VAL A 84 -11.28 -0.59 -6.89
CA VAL A 84 -9.92 -0.16 -6.54
C VAL A 84 -9.17 0.40 -7.76
N MET A 85 -9.30 -0.26 -8.93
CA MET A 85 -8.69 0.25 -10.16
C MET A 85 -9.27 1.59 -10.58
N GLN A 86 -10.58 1.79 -10.41
CA GLN A 86 -11.24 3.06 -10.70
C GLN A 86 -10.77 4.16 -9.73
N ASP A 87 -10.80 3.90 -8.43
CA ASP A 87 -10.43 4.88 -7.38
C ASP A 87 -8.95 5.32 -7.48
N LEU A 88 -8.09 4.47 -8.05
CA LEU A 88 -6.65 4.73 -8.25
C LEU A 88 -6.29 5.09 -9.70
N GLU A 89 -7.27 5.30 -10.58
CA GLU A 89 -7.07 5.65 -11.99
C GLU A 89 -6.13 4.68 -12.72
N LEU A 90 -6.27 3.37 -12.46
CA LEU A 90 -5.48 2.29 -13.06
C LEU A 90 -6.18 1.60 -14.23
N GLU A 91 -7.41 2.00 -14.58
CA GLU A 91 -8.19 1.37 -15.65
C GLU A 91 -7.48 1.39 -17.01
N VAL A 92 -6.79 2.49 -17.32
CA VAL A 92 -6.07 2.67 -18.59
C VAL A 92 -4.90 1.70 -18.73
N CYS A 93 -4.29 1.29 -17.61
CA CYS A 93 -3.15 0.36 -17.59
C CYS A 93 -3.52 -1.03 -17.06
N ALA A 94 -4.82 -1.37 -16.94
CA ALA A 94 -5.29 -2.63 -16.37
C ALA A 94 -4.65 -3.87 -16.99
N ASP A 95 -4.53 -3.90 -18.32
CA ASP A 95 -3.94 -5.01 -19.08
C ASP A 95 -2.45 -4.81 -19.41
N THR A 96 -1.83 -3.75 -18.88
CA THR A 96 -0.39 -3.50 -19.03
C THR A 96 0.38 -4.29 -17.98
N LYS A 97 1.51 -4.89 -18.37
CA LYS A 97 2.41 -5.54 -17.42
C LYS A 97 3.02 -4.52 -16.46
N VAL A 98 3.11 -4.87 -15.18
CA VAL A 98 3.74 -4.01 -14.17
C VAL A 98 5.19 -3.68 -14.56
N GLY A 99 5.88 -4.65 -15.17
CA GLY A 99 7.25 -4.51 -15.62
C GLY A 99 8.27 -4.75 -14.51
N THR A 100 9.49 -5.07 -14.92
CA THR A 100 10.65 -5.27 -14.04
C THR A 100 11.72 -4.24 -14.40
N GLU A 101 12.86 -4.25 -13.71
CA GLU A 101 14.02 -3.42 -14.10
C GLU A 101 14.51 -3.71 -15.53
N PHE A 102 14.26 -4.93 -16.02
CA PHE A 102 14.66 -5.39 -17.35
C PHE A 102 13.52 -5.36 -18.37
N LEU A 103 12.26 -5.35 -17.92
CA LEU A 103 11.08 -5.38 -18.78
C LEU A 103 10.28 -4.09 -18.61
N ARG A 104 10.18 -3.29 -19.68
CA ARG A 104 9.39 -2.06 -19.66
C ARG A 104 7.92 -2.40 -19.33
N GLY A 105 7.35 -1.69 -18.37
CA GLY A 105 5.95 -1.82 -17.96
C GLY A 105 5.36 -0.46 -17.63
N VAL A 106 4.59 -0.39 -16.56
CA VAL A 106 3.94 0.84 -16.11
C VAL A 106 4.95 1.88 -15.61
N SER A 107 4.53 3.15 -15.57
CA SER A 107 5.32 4.24 -14.99
C SER A 107 5.56 4.05 -13.49
N GLY A 108 6.54 4.75 -12.93
CA GLY A 108 6.82 4.70 -11.49
C GLY A 108 5.64 5.18 -10.63
N GLY A 109 4.88 6.17 -11.10
CA GLY A 109 3.68 6.65 -10.40
C GLY A 109 2.53 5.64 -10.43
N GLU A 110 2.32 5.00 -11.57
CA GLU A 110 1.35 3.90 -11.70
C GLU A 110 1.76 2.72 -10.81
N ARG A 111 3.04 2.33 -10.82
CA ARG A 111 3.56 1.28 -9.94
C ARG A 111 3.21 1.54 -8.48
N LYS A 112 3.49 2.73 -7.95
CA LYS A 112 3.13 3.05 -6.56
C LYS A 112 1.62 2.99 -6.31
N ARG A 113 0.78 3.41 -7.26
CA ARG A 113 -0.69 3.26 -7.14
C ARG A 113 -1.11 1.79 -7.15
N ILE A 114 -0.47 0.94 -7.94
CA ILE A 114 -0.73 -0.51 -7.92
C ILE A 114 -0.39 -1.09 -6.55
N CYS A 115 0.72 -0.67 -5.92
CA CYS A 115 1.06 -1.09 -4.56
C CYS A 115 -0.01 -0.73 -3.54
N ILE A 116 -0.49 0.52 -3.59
CA ILE A 116 -1.60 0.97 -2.75
C ILE A 116 -2.85 0.12 -3.02
N GLY A 117 -3.17 -0.14 -4.28
CA GLY A 117 -4.31 -0.97 -4.67
C GLY A 117 -4.17 -2.43 -4.24
N PHE A 118 -2.95 -2.96 -4.25
CA PHE A 118 -2.63 -4.32 -3.83
C PHE A 118 -3.02 -4.53 -2.37
N ASP A 119 -2.66 -3.59 -1.50
CA ASP A 119 -3.06 -3.62 -0.09
C ASP A 119 -4.55 -3.27 0.09
N ALA A 120 -5.05 -2.25 -0.62
CA ALA A 120 -6.43 -1.77 -0.50
C ALA A 120 -7.48 -2.80 -0.94
N SER A 121 -7.15 -3.65 -1.92
CA SER A 121 -8.03 -4.71 -2.42
C SER A 121 -8.37 -5.78 -1.36
N THR A 122 -7.57 -5.86 -0.29
CA THR A 122 -7.66 -6.89 0.75
C THR A 122 -8.29 -6.35 2.04
N ALA A 123 -8.04 -5.09 2.37
CA ALA A 123 -8.45 -4.50 3.63
C ALA A 123 -9.73 -3.67 3.47
N ARG A 124 -10.79 -4.09 4.17
CA ARG A 124 -12.03 -3.28 4.36
C ARG A 124 -11.73 -1.86 4.86
N ASN A 125 -10.64 -1.69 5.60
CA ASN A 125 -10.30 -0.45 6.31
C ASN A 125 -9.42 0.50 5.47
N VAL A 126 -8.58 -0.03 4.58
CA VAL A 126 -7.68 0.78 3.74
C VAL A 126 -8.48 1.58 2.72
N MET A 127 -9.55 1.00 2.17
CA MET A 127 -10.50 1.72 1.34
C MET A 127 -11.17 2.88 2.08
N GLU A 128 -11.43 2.73 3.38
CA GLU A 128 -11.99 3.80 4.21
C GLU A 128 -10.97 4.90 4.46
N CYS A 129 -9.69 4.55 4.71
CA CYS A 129 -8.59 5.51 4.73
C CYS A 129 -8.42 6.24 3.39
N LEU A 130 -8.51 5.54 2.24
CA LEU A 130 -8.41 6.14 0.92
C LEU A 130 -9.58 7.09 0.62
N LYS A 131 -10.80 6.73 1.03
CA LYS A 131 -11.96 7.63 0.97
C LYS A 131 -11.77 8.86 1.84
N GLN A 132 -11.23 8.72 3.05
CA GLN A 132 -10.94 9.87 3.93
C GLN A 132 -9.88 10.79 3.31
N LEU A 133 -8.84 10.23 2.68
CA LEU A 133 -7.82 11.02 1.98
C LEU A 133 -8.39 11.74 0.74
N SER A 134 -9.28 11.09 -0.01
CA SER A 134 -9.99 11.67 -1.15
C SER A 134 -10.99 12.76 -0.74
N ALA A 135 -11.75 12.55 0.35
CA ALA A 135 -12.72 13.52 0.89
C ALA A 135 -12.07 14.81 1.41
N VAL A 136 -10.78 14.77 1.77
CA VAL A 136 -10.01 15.93 2.22
C VAL A 136 -9.38 16.71 1.05
N GLY A 137 -9.70 16.35 -0.21
CA GLY A 137 -9.22 17.05 -1.40
C GLY A 137 -7.71 16.94 -1.63
N ARG A 138 -7.03 16.06 -0.89
CA ARG A 138 -5.62 15.77 -1.09
C ARG A 138 -5.51 14.70 -2.18
N LYS A 139 -5.13 15.12 -3.39
CA LYS A 139 -4.58 14.18 -4.38
C LYS A 139 -3.52 13.34 -3.68
N ILE A 140 -3.59 12.02 -3.82
CA ILE A 140 -2.55 11.12 -3.33
C ILE A 140 -1.27 11.50 -4.06
N PHE A 141 -0.40 12.28 -3.41
CA PHE A 141 0.93 12.57 -3.90
C PHE A 141 1.79 11.36 -3.55
N VAL A 142 1.93 10.45 -4.52
CA VAL A 142 2.74 9.23 -4.36
C VAL A 142 4.22 9.48 -4.56
#